data_AF-A0A166QQ00-F1
#
_entry.id   AF-A0A166QQ00-F1
#
_cell.length_a   1.000
_cell.length_b   1.000
_cell.length_c   1.000
_cell.angle_alpha   90.00
_cell.angle_beta   90.00
_cell.angle_gamma   90.00
#
_symmetry.space_group_name_H-M   'P 1'
#
loop_
_entity.id
_entity.type
_entity.pdbx_description
1 polymer ?
#
loop_
_entity_poly.entity_id
_entity_poly.type
_entity_poly.pdbx_seq_one_letter_code
_entity_poly.pdbx_strand_id
1 'polypeptide(L)'
;MDSLMKAANQPENHDQVTFIKALVGEAMLATDKSHLQRYLVKNWKTPVWKGGRGAAPTVSIAQPQRHDPPETWLAWYEVHPQQFLVGIRRDTQNKLFLSDIRASRLIARLRPITVKGDQASRECQIQFDQLSIELFSTPHRYEQVLTTLGSAIAKEAAHVAYGGPPTDVTLESVGRHFAACGISLETAEQVLGPWMRERLRVSQLREETTLERDQSVLNRQLS
;
A
#
# COMPACT_ATOMS: atom_id res chain seq x y z
N MET A 1 -27.17 -6.21 -19.00
CA MET A 1 -26.48 -5.94 -17.72
C MET A 1 -27.36 -5.18 -16.73
N ASP A 2 -28.08 -4.14 -17.15
CA ASP A 2 -28.97 -3.38 -16.26
C ASP A 2 -30.06 -4.20 -15.58
N SER A 3 -30.64 -5.18 -16.29
CA SER A 3 -31.61 -6.11 -15.70
C SER A 3 -30.98 -6.96 -14.58
N LEU A 4 -29.74 -7.40 -14.77
CA LEU A 4 -28.98 -8.17 -13.79
C LEU A 4 -28.57 -7.33 -12.58
N MET A 5 -28.13 -6.08 -12.79
CA MET A 5 -27.82 -5.14 -11.72
C MET A 5 -29.08 -4.73 -10.93
N LYS A 6 -30.22 -4.56 -11.61
CA LYS A 6 -31.51 -4.34 -10.94
C LYS A 6 -31.93 -5.54 -10.11
N ALA A 7 -31.80 -6.75 -10.65
CA ALA A 7 -32.10 -7.99 -9.93
C ALA A 7 -31.19 -8.15 -8.71
N ALA A 8 -29.88 -7.93 -8.86
CA ALA A 8 -28.93 -8.00 -7.76
C ALA A 8 -29.12 -6.91 -6.70
N ASN A 9 -29.84 -5.82 -6.99
CA ASN A 9 -30.19 -4.81 -6.00
C ASN A 9 -31.48 -5.13 -5.22
N GLN A 10 -32.29 -6.10 -5.69
CA GLN A 10 -33.45 -6.55 -4.94
C GLN A 10 -33.03 -7.38 -3.71
N PRO A 11 -33.76 -7.30 -2.59
CA PRO A 11 -33.48 -8.12 -1.40
C PRO A 11 -33.38 -9.61 -1.74
N GLU A 12 -32.51 -10.34 -1.02
CA GLU A 12 -32.36 -11.81 -1.06
C GLU A 12 -31.77 -12.41 -2.36
N ASN A 13 -31.43 -11.60 -3.37
CA ASN A 13 -30.78 -12.06 -4.60
C ASN A 13 -29.25 -12.22 -4.47
N HIS A 14 -28.84 -13.04 -3.49
CA HIS A 14 -27.44 -13.22 -3.09
C HIS A 14 -26.55 -13.77 -4.22
N ASP A 15 -27.08 -14.66 -5.04
CA ASP A 15 -26.33 -15.28 -6.15
C ASP A 15 -25.97 -14.25 -7.21
N GLN A 16 -26.89 -13.34 -7.52
CA GLN A 16 -26.71 -12.28 -8.50
C GLN A 16 -25.74 -11.20 -7.98
N VAL A 17 -25.76 -10.90 -6.68
CA VAL A 17 -24.76 -10.02 -6.04
C VAL A 17 -23.37 -10.64 -6.11
N THR A 18 -23.25 -11.92 -5.80
CA THR A 18 -21.98 -12.66 -5.81
C THR A 18 -21.41 -12.70 -7.23
N PHE A 19 -22.26 -13.00 -8.21
CA PHE A 19 -21.90 -13.03 -9.61
C PHE A 19 -21.43 -11.66 -10.13
N ILE A 20 -22.15 -10.57 -9.81
CA ILE A 20 -21.70 -9.22 -10.22
C ILE A 20 -20.42 -8.81 -9.49
N LYS A 21 -20.24 -9.17 -8.22
CA LYS A 21 -18.98 -8.92 -7.50
C LYS A 21 -17.79 -9.62 -8.15
N ALA A 22 -17.97 -10.87 -8.59
CA ALA A 22 -16.93 -11.59 -9.34
C ALA A 22 -16.58 -10.87 -10.65
N LEU A 23 -17.60 -10.45 -11.42
CA LEU A 23 -17.40 -9.71 -12.67
C LEU A 23 -16.74 -8.33 -12.46
N VAL A 24 -17.09 -7.62 -11.38
CA VAL A 24 -16.44 -6.35 -11.02
C VAL A 24 -15.00 -6.58 -10.59
N GLY A 25 -14.72 -7.64 -9.82
CA GLY A 25 -13.37 -8.04 -9.44
C GLY A 25 -12.50 -8.32 -10.66
N GLU A 26 -13.02 -9.11 -11.62
CA GLU A 26 -12.37 -9.37 -12.90
C GLU A 26 -12.14 -8.08 -13.70
N ALA A 27 -13.16 -7.21 -13.79
CA ALA A 27 -13.08 -5.93 -14.48
C ALA A 27 -12.02 -4.98 -13.89
N MET A 28 -11.83 -5.00 -12.56
CA MET A 28 -10.82 -4.17 -11.89
C MET A 28 -9.39 -4.66 -12.20
N LEU A 29 -9.21 -5.98 -12.37
CA LEU A 29 -7.91 -6.60 -12.67
C LEU A 29 -7.54 -6.55 -14.15
N ALA A 30 -8.49 -6.29 -15.05
CA ALA A 30 -8.24 -6.20 -16.48
C ALA A 30 -7.44 -4.92 -16.86
N THR A 31 -6.35 -5.12 -17.60
CA THR A 31 -5.46 -4.07 -18.14
C THR A 31 -6.13 -3.26 -19.23
N ASP A 32 -6.84 -3.91 -20.16
CA ASP A 32 -7.72 -3.23 -21.12
C ASP A 32 -9.18 -3.58 -20.83
N LYS A 33 -9.98 -2.56 -20.47
CA LYS A 33 -11.34 -2.76 -19.98
C LYS A 33 -12.34 -2.66 -21.13
N SER A 34 -13.05 -3.76 -21.36
CA SER A 34 -14.20 -3.76 -22.27
C SER A 34 -15.24 -2.71 -21.85
N HIS A 35 -16.10 -2.31 -22.80
CA HIS A 35 -17.16 -1.34 -22.51
C HIS A 35 -18.06 -1.81 -21.36
N LEU A 36 -18.33 -3.12 -21.28
CA LEU A 36 -19.09 -3.74 -20.19
C LEU A 36 -18.37 -3.67 -18.84
N GLN A 37 -17.05 -3.93 -18.81
CA GLN A 37 -16.23 -3.85 -17.59
C GLN A 37 -16.15 -2.41 -17.06
N ARG A 38 -15.96 -1.43 -17.95
CA ARG A 38 -16.01 0.01 -17.60
C ARG A 38 -17.38 0.39 -17.04
N TYR A 39 -18.44 -0.10 -17.67
CA TYR A 39 -19.81 0.14 -17.23
C TYR A 39 -20.07 -0.44 -15.84
N LEU A 40 -19.60 -1.66 -15.57
CA LEU A 40 -19.76 -2.32 -14.28
C LEU A 40 -19.02 -1.62 -13.15
N VAL A 41 -17.74 -1.29 -13.35
CA VAL A 41 -16.94 -0.58 -12.34
C VAL A 41 -17.54 0.80 -12.03
N LYS A 42 -18.07 1.49 -13.05
CA LYS A 42 -18.66 2.82 -12.88
C LYS A 42 -20.02 2.79 -12.18
N ASN A 43 -20.87 1.81 -12.48
CA ASN A 43 -22.29 1.85 -12.10
C ASN A 43 -22.67 0.84 -11.01
N TRP A 44 -21.82 -0.14 -10.69
CA TRP A 44 -22.11 -1.08 -9.62
C TRP A 44 -21.87 -0.45 -8.25
N LYS A 45 -22.91 -0.44 -7.41
CA LYS A 45 -22.83 -0.15 -5.98
C LYS A 45 -23.34 -1.37 -5.24
N THR A 46 -22.56 -1.88 -4.29
CA THR A 46 -22.98 -3.06 -3.52
C THR A 46 -24.24 -2.71 -2.73
N PRO A 47 -25.37 -3.42 -2.94
CA PRO A 47 -26.60 -3.14 -2.22
C PRO A 47 -26.46 -3.51 -0.74
N VAL A 48 -27.02 -2.65 0.12
CA VAL A 48 -27.09 -2.88 1.57
C VAL A 48 -28.54 -3.24 1.91
N TRP A 49 -28.82 -4.53 2.12
CA TRP A 49 -30.15 -4.99 2.52
C TRP A 49 -30.30 -4.91 4.03
N LYS A 50 -31.35 -4.22 4.51
CA LYS A 50 -31.71 -4.24 5.93
C LYS A 50 -32.44 -5.55 6.24
N GLY A 51 -31.76 -6.49 6.90
CA GLY A 51 -32.44 -7.60 7.60
C GLY A 51 -32.02 -9.04 7.28
N GLY A 52 -31.08 -9.30 6.36
CA GLY A 52 -30.63 -10.66 6.04
C GLY A 52 -29.60 -11.19 7.04
N ARG A 53 -29.95 -12.27 7.77
CA ARG A 53 -29.03 -13.01 8.65
C ARG A 53 -27.78 -13.41 7.84
N GLY A 54 -26.63 -12.87 8.21
CA GLY A 54 -25.33 -13.24 7.61
C GLY A 54 -24.52 -12.07 7.03
N ALA A 55 -25.09 -10.88 6.88
CA ALA A 55 -24.30 -9.68 6.61
C ALA A 55 -23.73 -9.16 7.94
N ALA A 56 -22.46 -9.45 8.22
CA ALA A 56 -21.71 -8.66 9.20
C ALA A 56 -21.96 -7.17 8.86
N PRO A 57 -22.30 -6.33 9.85
CA PRO A 57 -22.59 -4.93 9.58
C PRO A 57 -21.39 -4.37 8.83
N THR A 58 -21.61 -3.85 7.61
CA THR A 58 -20.58 -3.08 6.92
C THR A 58 -20.49 -1.78 7.70
N VAL A 59 -19.75 -1.81 8.81
CA VAL A 59 -19.37 -0.63 9.55
C VAL A 59 -18.64 0.21 8.52
N SER A 60 -19.28 1.29 8.06
CA SER A 60 -18.62 2.28 7.22
C SER A 60 -17.66 3.03 8.13
N ILE A 61 -16.49 2.42 8.37
CA ILE A 61 -15.41 3.05 9.08
C ILE A 61 -14.81 4.07 8.13
N ALA A 62 -14.84 5.35 8.53
CA ALA A 62 -14.22 6.42 7.76
C ALA A 62 -12.73 6.13 7.53
N GLN A 63 -12.20 6.54 6.37
CA GLN A 63 -10.79 6.38 6.09
C GLN A 63 -9.95 7.18 7.11
N PRO A 64 -8.97 6.55 7.78
CA PRO A 64 -8.15 7.23 8.76
C PRO A 64 -7.27 8.31 8.12
N GLN A 65 -6.99 9.35 8.88
CA GLN A 65 -6.09 10.44 8.54
C GLN A 65 -4.62 10.02 8.71
N ARG A 66 -3.70 10.77 8.08
CA ARG A 66 -2.25 10.50 8.12
C ARG A 66 -1.70 10.42 9.55
N HIS A 67 -2.27 11.20 10.47
CA HIS A 67 -1.82 11.29 11.85
C HIS A 67 -2.55 10.34 12.81
N ASP A 68 -3.59 9.64 12.34
CA ASP A 68 -4.31 8.67 13.15
C ASP A 68 -3.38 7.52 13.59
N PRO A 69 -3.66 6.90 14.75
CA PRO A 69 -2.81 5.84 15.28
C PRO A 69 -2.85 4.57 14.39
N PRO A 70 -1.78 3.76 14.40
CA PRO A 70 -1.69 2.52 13.64
C PRO A 70 -2.87 1.56 13.87
N GLU A 71 -3.44 1.53 15.07
CA GLU A 71 -4.57 0.70 15.45
C GLU A 71 -5.86 1.09 14.70
N THR A 72 -6.08 2.38 14.46
CA THR A 72 -7.20 2.87 13.63
C THR A 72 -7.03 2.46 12.17
N TRP A 73 -5.79 2.50 11.66
CA TRP A 73 -5.46 2.00 10.32
C TRP A 73 -5.63 0.48 10.21
N LEU A 74 -5.25 -0.29 11.24
CA LEU A 74 -5.46 -1.73 11.32
C LEU A 74 -6.94 -2.08 11.18
N ALA A 75 -7.79 -1.51 12.04
CA ALA A 75 -9.23 -1.75 12.00
C ALA A 75 -9.84 -1.38 10.64
N TRP A 76 -9.37 -0.29 10.02
CA TRP A 76 -9.84 0.11 8.69
C TRP A 76 -9.42 -0.88 7.59
N TYR A 77 -8.18 -1.38 7.61
CA TYR A 77 -7.69 -2.36 6.62
C TYR A 77 -8.36 -3.73 6.75
N GLU A 78 -8.77 -4.13 7.95
CA GLU A 78 -9.54 -5.37 8.15
C GLU A 78 -10.90 -5.31 7.45
N VAL A 79 -11.53 -4.13 7.39
CA VAL A 79 -12.79 -3.90 6.65
C VAL A 79 -12.57 -3.65 5.15
N HIS A 80 -11.39 -3.15 4.76
CA HIS A 80 -11.06 -2.78 3.38
C HIS A 80 -9.79 -3.52 2.86
N PRO A 81 -9.81 -4.85 2.75
CA PRO A 81 -8.62 -5.65 2.41
C PRO A 81 -8.05 -5.40 1.01
N GLN A 82 -8.81 -4.78 0.11
CA GLN A 82 -8.38 -4.38 -1.23
C GLN A 82 -7.54 -3.10 -1.25
N GLN A 83 -7.61 -2.28 -0.20
CA GLN A 83 -6.85 -1.02 -0.07
C GLN A 83 -5.50 -1.23 0.62
N PHE A 84 -5.10 -2.50 0.74
CA PHE A 84 -4.00 -2.92 1.56
C PHE A 84 -2.66 -2.49 0.97
N LEU A 85 -1.76 -2.04 1.85
CA LEU A 85 -0.45 -1.61 1.41
C LEU A 85 0.44 -2.81 1.11
N VAL A 86 1.27 -2.64 0.10
CA VAL A 86 2.27 -3.63 -0.29
C VAL A 86 3.16 -3.96 0.92
N GLY A 87 3.41 -5.25 1.11
CA GLY A 87 4.37 -5.78 2.07
C GLY A 87 3.91 -5.87 3.53
N ILE A 88 2.65 -5.54 3.85
CA ILE A 88 2.12 -5.83 5.19
C ILE A 88 1.85 -7.35 5.29
N ARG A 89 2.47 -8.02 6.26
CA ARG A 89 2.35 -9.47 6.43
C ARG A 89 1.05 -9.86 7.12
N ARG A 90 0.74 -11.16 7.05
CA ARG A 90 -0.35 -11.79 7.80
C ARG A 90 0.15 -12.97 8.62
N ASP A 91 -0.44 -13.16 9.79
CA ASP A 91 -0.18 -14.32 10.63
C ASP A 91 -0.92 -15.57 10.10
N THR A 92 -0.76 -16.69 10.79
CA THR A 92 -1.40 -17.97 10.46
C THR A 92 -2.92 -17.94 10.60
N GLN A 93 -3.48 -16.93 11.30
CA GLN A 93 -4.91 -16.68 11.44
C GLN A 93 -5.42 -15.66 10.41
N ASN A 94 -4.60 -15.31 9.42
CA ASN A 94 -4.89 -14.31 8.39
C ASN A 94 -5.08 -12.88 8.94
N LYS A 95 -4.61 -12.59 10.17
CA LYS A 95 -4.63 -11.25 10.77
C LYS A 95 -3.41 -10.45 10.37
N LEU A 96 -3.57 -9.14 10.32
CA LEU A 96 -2.52 -8.22 9.88
C LEU A 96 -1.51 -7.99 10.99
N PHE A 97 -0.22 -7.94 10.65
CA PHE A 97 0.81 -7.56 11.61
C PHE A 97 0.73 -6.07 11.94
N LEU A 98 0.38 -5.73 13.18
CA LEU A 98 0.37 -4.34 13.67
C LEU A 98 1.74 -3.66 13.56
N SER A 99 2.84 -4.43 13.69
CA SER A 99 4.21 -3.93 13.50
C SER A 99 4.44 -3.35 12.11
N ASP A 100 3.88 -3.98 11.08
CA ASP A 100 4.05 -3.58 9.69
C ASP A 100 3.22 -2.33 9.38
N ILE A 101 2.06 -2.21 10.03
CA ILE A 101 1.24 -1.00 9.99
C ILE A 101 1.96 0.15 10.69
N ARG A 102 2.56 -0.09 11.87
CA ARG A 102 3.38 0.89 12.58
C ARG A 102 4.54 1.39 11.70
N ALA A 103 5.29 0.48 11.09
CA ALA A 103 6.36 0.81 10.15
C ALA A 103 5.84 1.65 8.97
N SER A 104 4.72 1.22 8.37
CA SER A 104 4.10 1.93 7.27
C SER A 104 3.66 3.35 7.64
N ARG A 105 3.05 3.54 8.81
CA ARG A 105 2.61 4.87 9.28
C ARG A 105 3.79 5.76 9.65
N LEU A 106 4.84 5.19 10.22
CA LEU A 106 6.07 5.93 10.51
C LEU A 106 6.67 6.50 9.23
N ILE A 107 6.89 5.65 8.23
CA ILE A 107 7.41 6.07 6.92
C ILE A 107 6.46 7.08 6.26
N ALA A 108 5.15 6.82 6.27
CA ALA A 108 4.18 7.74 5.69
C ALA A 108 4.20 9.13 6.32
N ARG A 109 4.59 9.29 7.59
CA ARG A 109 4.76 10.61 8.24
C ARG A 109 6.04 11.33 7.81
N LEU A 110 7.11 10.58 7.55
CA LEU A 110 8.42 11.10 7.16
C LEU A 110 8.55 11.38 5.66
N ARG A 111 7.67 10.79 4.83
CA ARG A 111 7.66 11.01 3.37
C ARG A 111 7.46 12.49 2.98
N PRO A 112 8.10 12.94 1.88
CA PRO A 112 7.83 14.24 1.27
C PRO A 112 6.33 14.44 0.96
N ILE A 113 5.86 15.67 1.10
CA ILE A 113 4.48 16.04 0.76
C ILE A 113 4.38 16.21 -0.75
N THR A 114 3.44 15.51 -1.37
CA THR A 114 3.14 15.66 -2.79
C THR A 114 2.18 16.82 -3.02
N VAL A 115 2.54 17.72 -3.93
CA VAL A 115 1.66 18.80 -4.38
C VAL A 115 0.90 18.34 -5.62
N LYS A 116 -0.42 18.52 -5.62
CA LYS A 116 -1.27 18.07 -6.73
C LYS A 116 -0.90 18.81 -8.01
N GLY A 117 -0.52 18.06 -9.04
CA GLY A 117 -0.14 18.62 -10.35
C GLY A 117 1.35 18.94 -10.48
N ASP A 118 2.14 18.82 -9.41
CA ASP A 118 3.58 18.99 -9.47
C ASP A 118 4.27 17.62 -9.64
N GLN A 119 4.89 17.43 -10.80
CA GLN A 119 5.61 16.21 -11.15
C GLN A 119 6.87 16.02 -10.30
N ALA A 120 7.59 17.10 -9.98
CA ALA A 120 8.82 17.03 -9.21
C ALA A 120 8.56 16.53 -7.78
N SER A 121 7.47 17.00 -7.13
CA SER A 121 7.08 16.48 -5.81
C SER A 121 6.71 14.99 -5.81
N ARG A 122 6.18 14.47 -6.92
CA ARG A 122 5.84 13.05 -7.07
C ARG A 122 7.10 12.21 -7.23
N GLU A 123 8.00 12.64 -8.10
CA GLU A 123 9.29 11.98 -8.34
C GLU A 123 10.13 11.94 -7.07
N CYS A 124 10.21 13.07 -6.35
CA CYS A 124 10.84 13.14 -5.03
C CYS A 124 10.28 12.10 -4.05
N GLN A 125 8.94 11.96 -4.00
CA GLN A 125 8.31 10.97 -3.12
C GLN A 125 8.59 9.52 -3.55
N ILE A 126 8.62 9.23 -4.86
CA ILE A 126 8.95 7.90 -5.38
C ILE A 126 10.40 7.54 -5.06
N GLN A 127 11.33 8.46 -5.30
CA GLN A 127 12.75 8.28 -5.03
C GLN A 127 13.01 8.10 -3.53
N PHE A 128 12.36 8.90 -2.68
CA PHE A 128 12.43 8.75 -1.23
C PHE A 128 11.96 7.37 -0.78
N ASP A 129 10.90 6.83 -1.39
CA ASP A 129 10.39 5.50 -1.09
C ASP A 129 11.36 4.38 -1.47
N GLN A 130 11.95 4.48 -2.66
CA GLN A 130 12.93 3.51 -3.15
C GLN A 130 14.17 3.48 -2.24
N LEU A 131 14.68 4.66 -1.87
CA LEU A 131 15.82 4.78 -0.97
C LEU A 131 15.48 4.34 0.45
N SER A 132 14.26 4.58 0.92
CA SER A 132 13.80 4.06 2.22
C SER A 132 13.73 2.53 2.22
N ILE A 133 13.33 1.92 1.10
CA ILE A 133 13.38 0.46 0.95
C ILE A 133 14.84 0.01 0.99
N GLU A 134 15.72 0.57 0.17
CA GLU A 134 17.16 0.21 0.15
C GLU A 134 17.81 0.32 1.54
N LEU A 135 17.54 1.43 2.24
CA LEU A 135 18.15 1.77 3.51
C LEU A 135 17.79 0.79 4.64
N PHE A 136 16.57 0.25 4.64
CA PHE A 136 16.07 -0.58 5.74
C PHE A 136 15.86 -2.05 5.35
N SER A 137 15.78 -2.39 4.07
CA SER A 137 15.70 -3.80 3.66
C SER A 137 17.01 -4.54 3.94
N THR A 138 18.14 -3.84 3.87
CA THR A 138 19.47 -4.39 4.10
C THR A 138 19.88 -4.20 5.57
N PRO A 139 20.14 -5.29 6.33
CA PRO A 139 20.58 -5.19 7.72
C PRO A 139 21.83 -4.32 7.88
N HIS A 140 21.88 -3.51 8.92
CA HIS A 140 22.96 -2.58 9.28
C HIS A 140 23.25 -1.46 8.26
N ARG A 141 22.51 -1.38 7.15
CA ARG A 141 22.75 -0.38 6.10
C ARG A 141 22.54 1.04 6.61
N TYR A 142 21.52 1.26 7.43
CA TYR A 142 21.27 2.55 8.07
C TYR A 142 22.44 2.96 8.99
N GLU A 143 22.94 2.05 9.81
CA GLU A 143 24.11 2.28 10.68
C GLU A 143 25.37 2.64 9.87
N GLN A 144 25.62 1.91 8.77
CA GLN A 144 26.74 2.17 7.87
C GLN A 144 26.66 3.57 7.24
N VAL A 145 25.47 3.99 6.79
CA VAL A 145 25.24 5.32 6.23
C VAL A 145 25.51 6.39 7.29
N LEU A 146 24.98 6.24 8.51
CA LEU A 146 25.22 7.22 9.58
C LEU A 146 26.69 7.32 9.98
N THR A 147 27.38 6.18 10.06
CA THR A 147 28.81 6.11 10.38
C THR A 147 29.64 6.84 9.31
N THR A 148 29.36 6.56 8.03
CA THR A 148 30.04 7.22 6.91
C THR A 148 29.84 8.74 6.92
N LEU A 149 28.66 9.19 7.32
CA LEU A 149 28.31 10.61 7.40
C LEU A 149 28.76 11.29 8.70
N GLY A 150 29.26 10.56 9.69
CA GLY A 150 29.49 11.09 11.04
C GLY A 150 28.22 11.69 11.67
N SER A 151 27.04 11.18 11.32
CA SER A 151 25.75 11.73 11.75
C SER A 151 25.24 11.04 13.02
N ALA A 152 24.81 11.84 14.00
CA ALA A 152 24.19 11.35 15.23
C ALA A 152 22.66 11.28 15.08
N ILE A 153 22.04 10.31 15.77
CA ILE A 153 20.59 10.20 15.88
C ILE A 153 20.09 11.22 16.90
N ALA A 154 19.04 11.96 16.55
CA ALA A 154 18.41 12.92 17.43
C ALA A 154 17.84 12.22 18.68
N LYS A 155 18.04 12.82 19.86
CA LYS A 155 17.55 12.26 21.14
C LYS A 155 16.03 12.31 21.26
N GLU A 156 15.41 13.31 20.63
CA GLU A 156 13.97 13.51 20.63
C GLU A 156 13.43 13.25 19.22
N ALA A 157 12.42 12.38 19.12
CA ALA A 157 11.84 12.01 17.86
C ALA A 157 10.90 13.11 17.33
N ALA A 158 11.32 13.78 16.26
CA ALA A 158 10.49 14.72 15.51
C ALA A 158 10.05 14.07 14.19
N HIS A 159 8.84 13.51 14.16
CA HIS A 159 8.31 12.85 12.96
C HIS A 159 7.78 13.85 11.92
N VAL A 160 8.69 14.66 11.36
CA VAL A 160 8.41 15.67 10.34
C VAL A 160 8.63 15.10 8.94
N ALA A 161 7.90 15.63 7.96
CA ALA A 161 8.09 15.23 6.56
C ALA A 161 9.45 15.69 6.02
N TYR A 162 10.04 14.91 5.13
CA TYR A 162 11.24 15.29 4.40
C TYR A 162 10.98 16.57 3.58
N GLY A 163 11.74 17.61 3.90
CA GLY A 163 11.64 18.93 3.27
C GLY A 163 12.85 19.31 2.40
N GLY A 164 13.73 18.35 2.08
CA GLY A 164 14.85 18.59 1.17
C GLY A 164 14.38 18.81 -0.27
N PRO A 165 15.18 19.49 -1.11
CA PRO A 165 14.82 19.71 -2.51
C PRO A 165 14.80 18.38 -3.29
N PRO A 166 13.95 18.24 -4.32
CA PRO A 166 13.82 17.01 -5.11
C PRO A 166 15.14 16.49 -5.71
N THR A 167 16.08 17.39 -6.03
CA THR A 167 17.39 17.05 -6.60
C THR A 167 18.33 16.37 -5.62
N ASP A 168 18.10 16.52 -4.32
CA ASP A 168 19.04 16.12 -3.27
C ASP A 168 18.59 14.83 -2.56
N VAL A 169 17.59 14.14 -3.10
CA VAL A 169 17.04 12.91 -2.51
C VAL A 169 18.02 11.75 -2.79
N THR A 170 19.11 11.69 -2.02
CA THR A 170 20.09 10.60 -2.01
C THR A 170 19.92 9.69 -0.79
N LEU A 171 20.53 8.52 -0.82
CA LEU A 171 20.52 7.58 0.32
C LEU A 171 21.03 8.25 1.61
N GLU A 172 22.07 9.06 1.50
CA GLU A 172 22.67 9.82 2.60
C GLU A 172 21.72 10.91 3.13
N SER A 173 21.05 11.64 2.24
CA SER A 173 20.08 12.67 2.64
C SER A 173 18.90 12.07 3.38
N VAL A 174 18.43 10.90 2.92
CA VAL A 174 17.33 10.15 3.49
C VAL A 174 17.76 9.60 4.86
N GLY A 175 18.92 8.94 4.94
CA GLY A 175 19.48 8.46 6.20
C GLY A 175 19.66 9.57 7.24
N ARG A 176 20.20 10.72 6.85
CA ARG A 176 20.33 11.89 7.73
C ARG A 176 18.97 12.39 8.21
N HIS A 177 17.96 12.42 7.33
CA HIS A 177 16.61 12.82 7.71
C HIS A 177 15.98 11.85 8.72
N PHE A 178 16.11 10.54 8.51
CA PHE A 178 15.65 9.53 9.48
C PHE A 178 16.34 9.72 10.85
N ALA A 179 17.65 10.00 10.87
CA ALA A 179 18.38 10.26 12.10
C ALA A 179 17.93 11.55 12.79
N ALA A 180 17.70 12.62 12.02
CA ALA A 180 17.16 13.87 12.53
C ALA A 180 15.74 13.72 13.10
N CYS A 181 14.96 12.76 12.59
CA CYS A 181 13.64 12.42 13.11
C CYS A 181 13.69 11.47 14.31
N GLY A 182 14.89 11.13 14.82
CA GLY A 182 15.09 10.29 16.01
C GLY A 182 14.90 8.80 15.77
N ILE A 183 15.03 8.34 14.52
CA ILE A 183 14.88 6.92 14.20
C ILE A 183 16.13 6.17 14.66
N SER A 184 15.96 5.39 15.73
CA SER A 184 17.02 4.59 16.33
C SER A 184 17.42 3.41 15.44
N LEU A 185 18.64 2.90 15.64
CA LEU A 185 19.11 1.67 14.99
C LEU A 185 18.18 0.49 15.30
N GLU A 186 17.68 0.40 16.53
CA GLU A 186 16.71 -0.61 16.93
C GLU A 186 15.40 -0.48 16.16
N THR A 187 14.87 0.73 16.00
CA THR A 187 13.65 0.98 15.21
C THR A 187 13.87 0.61 13.75
N ALA A 188 15.02 0.98 13.19
CA ALA A 188 15.39 0.63 11.82
C ALA A 188 15.40 -0.89 11.61
N GLU A 189 16.01 -1.66 12.51
CA GLU A 189 16.17 -3.12 12.36
C GLU A 189 14.92 -3.93 12.75
N GLN A 190 14.24 -3.56 13.83
CA GLN A 190 13.15 -4.36 14.39
C GLN A 190 11.77 -3.95 13.88
N VAL A 191 11.58 -2.67 13.54
CA VAL A 191 10.27 -2.14 13.11
C VAL A 191 10.24 -1.95 11.60
N LEU A 192 11.18 -1.18 11.04
CA LEU A 192 11.17 -0.83 9.63
C LEU A 192 11.67 -1.97 8.74
N GLY A 193 12.77 -2.61 9.14
CA GLY A 193 13.46 -3.61 8.32
C GLY A 193 12.59 -4.80 7.88
N PRO A 194 11.86 -5.49 8.78
CA PRO A 194 11.04 -6.64 8.40
C PRO A 194 9.97 -6.28 7.37
N TRP A 195 9.34 -5.11 7.51
CA TRP A 195 8.34 -4.62 6.58
C TRP A 195 8.95 -4.23 5.22
N MET A 196 10.11 -3.55 5.21
CA MET A 196 10.76 -3.15 3.96
C MET A 196 11.31 -4.34 3.18
N ARG A 197 11.84 -5.37 3.85
CA ARG A 197 12.21 -6.63 3.20
C ARG A 197 11.02 -7.30 2.51
N GLU A 198 9.88 -7.33 3.19
CA GLU A 198 8.66 -7.89 2.60
C GLU A 198 8.15 -7.05 1.42
N ARG A 199 8.21 -5.71 1.51
CA ARG A 199 7.89 -4.83 0.37
C ARG A 199 8.78 -5.10 -0.84
N LEU A 200 10.09 -5.25 -0.63
CA LEU A 200 11.04 -5.56 -1.69
C LEU A 200 10.71 -6.91 -2.33
N ARG A 201 10.50 -7.95 -1.52
CA ARG A 201 10.12 -9.29 -1.97
C ARG A 201 8.86 -9.28 -2.83
N VAL A 202 7.79 -8.60 -2.39
CA VAL A 202 6.53 -8.52 -3.13
C VAL A 202 6.70 -7.74 -4.45
N SER A 203 7.58 -6.74 -4.48
CA SER A 203 7.84 -5.96 -5.70
C SER A 203 8.58 -6.80 -6.74
N GLN A 204 9.61 -7.54 -6.33
CA GLN A 204 10.37 -8.45 -7.20
C GLN A 204 9.48 -9.55 -7.81
N LEU A 205 8.61 -10.18 -6.98
CA LEU A 205 7.67 -11.18 -7.48
C LEU A 205 6.68 -10.64 -8.52
N ARG A 206 6.27 -9.37 -8.40
CA ARG A 206 5.37 -8.74 -9.37
C ARG A 206 6.07 -8.48 -10.69
N GLU A 207 7.34 -8.07 -10.66
CA GLU A 207 8.16 -7.88 -11.86
C GLU A 207 8.38 -9.20 -12.59
N GLU A 208 8.75 -10.26 -11.88
CA GLU A 208 8.90 -11.62 -12.44
C GLU A 208 7.61 -12.11 -13.08
N THR A 209 6.47 -12.00 -12.38
CA THR A 209 5.16 -12.41 -12.91
C THR A 209 4.78 -11.62 -14.17
N THR A 210 5.20 -10.36 -14.27
CA THR A 210 4.91 -9.51 -15.44
C THR A 210 5.75 -9.94 -16.63
N LEU A 211 7.05 -10.16 -16.43
CA LEU A 211 7.97 -10.65 -17.46
C LEU A 211 7.54 -12.01 -18.02
N GLU A 212 7.13 -12.94 -17.17
CA GLU A 212 6.63 -14.25 -17.59
C GLU A 212 5.35 -14.15 -18.44
N ARG A 213 4.45 -13.23 -18.09
CA ARG A 213 3.22 -12.98 -18.87
C ARG A 213 3.55 -12.40 -20.24
N ASP A 214 4.41 -11.40 -20.29
CA ASP A 214 4.79 -10.74 -21.54
C ASP A 214 5.50 -11.73 -22.49
N GLN A 215 6.37 -12.58 -21.94
CA GLN A 215 7.04 -13.64 -22.71
C GLN A 215 6.07 -14.72 -23.19
N SER A 216 5.04 -15.07 -22.39
CA SER A 216 3.97 -15.99 -22.82
C SER A 216 3.13 -15.41 -23.97
N VAL A 217 2.84 -14.10 -23.95
CA VAL A 217 2.11 -13.40 -25.02
C VAL A 217 2.95 -13.38 -26.31
N LEU A 218 4.23 -13.04 -26.22
CA LEU A 218 5.16 -13.06 -27.35
C LEU A 218 5.25 -14.45 -28.00
N ASN A 219 5.39 -15.51 -27.19
CA ASN A 219 5.48 -16.88 -27.70
C ASN A 219 4.20 -17.35 -28.42
N ARG A 220 3.02 -16.85 -28.00
CA ARG A 220 1.74 -17.13 -28.67
C ARG A 220 1.52 -16.34 -29.96
N GLN A 221 2.21 -15.22 -30.15
CA GLN A 221 2.11 -14.41 -31.37
C GLN A 221 3.06 -14.90 -32.47
N LEU A 222 4.06 -15.71 -32.12
CA LEU A 222 5.06 -16.26 -33.03
C LEU A 222 4.79 -17.73 -33.43
N SER A 223 3.70 -18.32 -32.91
CA SER A 223 3.22 -19.68 -33.24
C SER A 223 1.96 -19.58 -34.10
#